data_AF-A0A2G7FHL5-F1
#
_entry.id   AF-A0A2G7FHL5-F1
#
_cell.length_a   1.000
_cell.length_b   1.000
_cell.length_c   1.000
_cell.angle_alpha   90.00
_cell.angle_beta   90.00
_cell.angle_gamma   90.00
#
_symmetry.space_group_name_H-M   'P 1'
#
loop_
_entity.id
_entity.type
_entity.pdbx_description
1 polymer ?
#
loop_
_entity_poly.entity_id
_entity_poly.type
_entity_poly.pdbx_seq_one_letter_code
_entity_poly.pdbx_strand_id
1 'polypeptide(L)'
;MAPGPTQMELCTPIRDLSDAVLRRLRINDTTVSCMVFSSGAAGHQCATVLKTLPSENPFTIEVVRFVMPLESNLGDTSSHWANFTAVLYPSDLLKAAMAFWRDTGSGLSTRHAEFCLEEFDYLDSDSSTPAYRTPASRKRCRGKTLESLIWIWLYPEIVDVVRRGTWAECLSYKYGTEEELDLLEALLQSSIVFHDPRTAEHFYNVFNVCKGSSFGTNFTLAIPYVQLANYWNQDKVAKHGVPRHIVRISVGLEDSRQIVETVKRALKSEDEFEMKKDLN
;
A
#
# COMPACT_ATOMS: atom_id res chain seq x y z
N MET A 1 -43.06 15.82 -1.76
CA MET A 1 -41.68 16.31 -1.94
C MET A 1 -41.04 15.46 -3.03
N ALA A 2 -40.73 16.05 -4.18
CA ALA A 2 -39.88 15.36 -5.15
C ALA A 2 -38.51 15.14 -4.50
N PRO A 3 -37.88 13.96 -4.68
CA PRO A 3 -36.48 13.81 -4.30
C PRO A 3 -35.69 14.89 -5.04
N GLY A 4 -34.92 15.69 -4.31
CA GLY A 4 -34.02 16.67 -4.89
C GLY A 4 -33.07 15.98 -5.89
N PRO A 5 -32.49 16.71 -6.85
CA PRO A 5 -31.60 16.12 -7.83
C PRO A 5 -30.52 15.31 -7.13
N THR A 6 -30.39 14.03 -7.48
CA THR A 6 -29.36 13.12 -6.96
C THR A 6 -28.00 13.74 -7.27
N GLN A 7 -27.40 14.40 -6.28
CA GLN A 7 -26.09 14.99 -6.40
C GLN A 7 -25.10 13.82 -6.49
N MET A 8 -24.41 13.67 -7.63
CA MET A 8 -23.36 12.66 -7.75
C MET A 8 -22.29 12.97 -6.71
N GLU A 9 -22.22 12.16 -5.66
CA GLU A 9 -21.20 12.27 -4.64
C GLU A 9 -19.87 11.72 -5.16
N LEU A 10 -18.77 12.31 -4.71
CA LEU A 10 -17.44 11.75 -4.95
C LEU A 10 -17.34 10.38 -4.26
N CYS A 11 -16.61 9.45 -4.88
CA CYS A 11 -16.35 8.14 -4.30
C CYS A 11 -15.69 8.27 -2.91
N THR A 12 -16.05 7.39 -1.97
CA THR A 12 -15.66 7.49 -0.55
C THR A 12 -14.17 7.77 -0.32
N PRO A 13 -13.21 7.06 -0.94
CA PRO A 13 -11.78 7.34 -0.71
C PRO A 13 -11.32 8.74 -1.16
N ILE A 14 -11.94 9.30 -2.20
CA ILE A 14 -11.63 10.66 -2.66
C ILE A 14 -12.14 11.67 -1.64
N ARG A 15 -13.36 11.48 -1.15
CA ARG A 15 -13.96 12.33 -0.10
C ARG A 15 -13.11 12.27 1.17
N ASP A 16 -12.77 11.06 1.61
CA ASP A 16 -12.00 10.84 2.83
C ASP A 16 -10.61 11.49 2.75
N LEU A 17 -9.95 11.44 1.57
CA LEU A 17 -8.68 12.11 1.34
C LEU A 17 -8.83 13.64 1.33
N SER A 18 -9.85 14.18 0.65
CA SER A 18 -10.16 15.62 0.69
C SER A 18 -10.43 16.10 2.11
N ASP A 19 -11.20 15.34 2.90
CA ASP A 19 -11.50 15.66 4.29
C ASP A 19 -10.24 15.54 5.17
N ALA A 20 -9.35 14.58 4.89
CA ALA A 20 -8.06 14.46 5.58
C ALA A 20 -7.16 15.66 5.29
N VAL A 21 -7.13 16.15 4.04
CA VAL A 21 -6.43 17.38 3.65
C VAL A 21 -6.97 18.59 4.41
N LEU A 22 -8.29 18.83 4.38
CA LEU A 22 -8.91 19.96 5.08
C LEU A 22 -8.62 19.93 6.58
N ARG A 23 -8.75 18.75 7.21
CA ARG A 23 -8.41 18.54 8.62
C ARG A 23 -6.93 18.82 8.90
N ARG A 24 -6.02 18.34 8.05
CA ARG A 24 -4.56 18.55 8.21
C ARG A 24 -4.20 20.02 8.15
N LEU A 25 -4.82 20.75 7.23
CA LEU A 25 -4.61 22.19 7.00
C LEU A 25 -5.44 23.06 7.96
N ARG A 26 -6.18 22.47 8.90
CA ARG A 26 -7.03 23.14 9.90
C ARG A 26 -8.09 24.06 9.28
N ILE A 27 -8.60 23.68 8.12
CA ILE A 27 -9.69 24.38 7.45
C ILE A 27 -11.01 23.78 7.97
N ASN A 28 -11.64 24.50 8.89
CA ASN A 28 -12.94 24.11 9.47
C ASN A 28 -14.12 24.80 8.78
N ASP A 29 -13.85 25.67 7.80
CA ASP A 29 -14.86 26.39 7.05
C ASP A 29 -15.52 25.46 6.04
N THR A 30 -16.80 25.14 6.27
CA THR A 30 -17.59 24.27 5.38
C THR A 30 -17.86 24.88 4.00
N THR A 31 -17.57 26.17 3.84
CA THR A 31 -17.68 26.87 2.56
C THR A 31 -16.43 26.70 1.69
N VAL A 32 -15.43 25.95 2.16
CA VAL A 32 -14.23 25.57 1.41
C VAL A 32 -14.29 24.09 1.05
N SER A 33 -14.03 23.79 -0.22
CA SER A 33 -13.94 22.45 -0.77
C SER A 33 -12.51 22.13 -1.20
N CYS A 34 -12.21 20.83 -1.28
CA CYS A 34 -10.92 20.31 -1.71
C CYS A 34 -11.08 19.31 -2.86
N MET A 35 -10.29 19.50 -3.92
CA MET A 35 -10.18 18.58 -5.05
C MET A 35 -8.75 18.07 -5.20
N VAL A 36 -8.58 16.77 -5.45
CA VAL A 36 -7.27 16.12 -5.43
C VAL A 36 -6.84 15.58 -6.79
N PHE A 37 -5.58 15.78 -7.14
CA PHE A 37 -4.97 15.50 -8.44
C PHE A 37 -3.66 14.72 -8.28
N SER A 38 -3.37 13.83 -9.23
CA SER A 38 -2.13 13.03 -9.25
C SER A 38 -0.89 13.85 -9.58
N SER A 39 -1.04 15.04 -10.19
CA SER A 39 0.08 15.88 -10.58
C SER A 39 -0.11 17.35 -10.19
N GLY A 40 1.01 18.02 -9.91
CA GLY A 40 1.03 19.45 -9.67
C GLY A 40 0.53 20.25 -10.88
N ALA A 41 0.90 19.84 -12.10
CA ALA A 41 0.46 20.51 -13.32
C ALA A 41 -1.07 20.52 -13.46
N ALA A 42 -1.72 19.37 -13.24
CA ALA A 42 -3.18 19.26 -13.28
C ALA A 42 -3.87 20.12 -12.20
N GLY A 43 -3.35 20.10 -10.97
CA GLY A 43 -3.87 20.94 -9.89
C GLY A 43 -3.77 22.44 -10.19
N HIS A 44 -2.64 22.90 -10.76
CA HIS A 44 -2.47 24.30 -11.15
C HIS A 44 -3.38 24.71 -12.31
N GLN A 45 -3.59 23.83 -13.29
CA GLN A 45 -4.54 24.08 -14.38
C GLN A 45 -5.97 24.20 -13.83
N CYS A 46 -6.37 23.29 -12.94
CA CYS A 46 -7.68 23.39 -12.28
C CYS A 46 -7.83 24.71 -11.55
N ALA A 47 -6.87 25.08 -10.68
CA ALA A 47 -6.88 26.36 -9.97
C ALA A 47 -6.93 27.56 -10.91
N THR A 48 -6.23 27.52 -12.04
CA THR A 48 -6.24 28.59 -13.05
C THR A 48 -7.63 28.75 -13.66
N VAL A 49 -8.29 27.65 -14.02
CA VAL A 49 -9.67 27.66 -14.53
C VAL A 49 -10.64 28.18 -13.47
N LEU A 50 -10.53 27.73 -12.22
CA LEU A 50 -11.43 28.17 -11.16
C LEU A 50 -11.26 29.66 -10.82
N LYS A 51 -10.05 30.22 -10.91
CA LYS A 51 -9.77 31.64 -10.65
C LYS A 51 -10.41 32.60 -11.66
N THR A 52 -10.81 32.14 -12.84
CA THR A 52 -11.49 32.98 -13.83
C THR A 52 -13.00 33.04 -13.61
N LEU A 53 -13.54 32.20 -12.72
CA LEU A 53 -14.96 32.13 -12.42
C LEU A 53 -15.32 33.06 -11.26
N PRO A 54 -16.51 33.69 -11.29
CA PRO A 54 -17.00 34.45 -10.16
C PRO A 54 -17.34 33.51 -8.99
N SER A 55 -17.02 33.93 -7.77
CA SER A 55 -17.43 33.27 -6.53
C SER A 55 -17.90 34.32 -5.53
N GLU A 56 -18.94 34.00 -4.76
CA GLU A 56 -19.44 34.86 -3.68
C GLU A 56 -18.61 34.72 -2.40
N ASN A 57 -17.76 33.69 -2.34
CA ASN A 57 -16.90 33.41 -1.20
C ASN A 57 -15.54 34.11 -1.35
N PRO A 58 -15.06 34.88 -0.35
CA PRO A 58 -13.76 35.55 -0.41
C PRO A 58 -12.55 34.60 -0.30
N PHE A 59 -12.75 33.29 -0.11
CA PHE A 59 -11.66 32.33 0.00
C PHE A 59 -10.79 32.31 -1.26
N THR A 60 -9.50 32.59 -1.08
CA THR A 60 -8.53 32.58 -2.18
C THR A 60 -8.19 31.14 -2.55
N ILE A 61 -8.25 30.84 -3.85
CA ILE A 61 -7.95 29.49 -4.37
C ILE A 61 -6.46 29.18 -4.22
N GLU A 62 -6.18 28.05 -3.56
CA GLU A 62 -4.84 27.65 -3.14
C GLU A 62 -4.50 26.26 -3.66
N VAL A 63 -3.24 26.05 -3.99
CA VAL A 63 -2.70 24.77 -4.44
C VAL A 63 -1.70 24.30 -3.40
N VAL A 64 -1.92 23.09 -2.89
CA VAL A 64 -1.10 22.47 -1.85
C VAL A 64 -0.63 21.12 -2.36
N ARG A 65 0.68 20.93 -2.43
CA ARG A 65 1.30 19.66 -2.82
C ARG A 65 1.57 18.84 -1.58
N PHE A 66 1.16 17.58 -1.59
CA PHE A 66 1.56 16.61 -0.58
C PHE A 66 2.67 15.77 -1.17
N VAL A 67 3.84 15.83 -0.55
CA VAL A 67 5.07 15.23 -1.06
C VAL A 67 5.76 14.42 0.01
N MET A 68 6.23 13.24 -0.35
CA MET A 68 7.04 12.46 0.56
C MET A 68 8.39 13.18 0.76
N PRO A 69 8.80 13.49 2.01
CA PRO A 69 10.08 14.11 2.26
C PRO A 69 11.21 13.22 1.76
N LEU A 70 12.26 13.82 1.22
CA LEU A 70 13.47 13.09 0.77
C LEU A 70 14.04 12.18 1.86
N GLU A 71 13.96 12.60 3.12
CA GLU A 71 14.38 11.80 4.28
C GLU A 71 13.55 10.53 4.49
N SER A 72 12.28 10.55 4.05
CA SER A 72 11.34 9.41 4.12
C SER A 72 11.24 8.64 2.80
N ASN A 73 11.80 9.16 1.71
CA ASN A 73 11.76 8.57 0.38
C ASN A 73 12.64 7.31 0.24
N LEU A 74 13.62 7.09 1.14
CA LEU A 74 14.45 5.87 1.28
C LEU A 74 14.98 5.19 -0.02
N GLY A 75 14.99 5.89 -1.16
CA GLY A 75 15.35 5.31 -2.48
C GLY A 75 14.23 4.50 -3.16
N ASP A 76 13.01 4.52 -2.60
CA ASP A 76 11.86 3.77 -3.10
C ASP A 76 11.02 4.61 -4.07
N THR A 77 10.91 4.16 -5.32
CA THR A 77 10.10 4.86 -6.34
C THR A 77 8.60 4.78 -6.07
N SER A 78 8.12 3.82 -5.27
CA SER A 78 6.70 3.69 -4.89
C SER A 78 6.25 4.79 -3.93
N SER A 79 7.18 5.32 -3.12
CA SER A 79 6.97 6.44 -2.22
C SER A 79 6.61 7.75 -2.97
N HIS A 80 6.99 7.88 -4.25
CA HIS A 80 6.52 8.97 -5.11
C HIS A 80 5.07 8.80 -5.57
N TRP A 81 4.53 7.59 -5.56
CA TRP A 81 3.14 7.32 -5.94
C TRP A 81 2.17 7.93 -4.94
N ALA A 82 2.58 8.15 -3.68
CA ALA A 82 1.78 8.83 -2.67
C ALA A 82 1.73 10.35 -2.87
N ASN A 83 2.55 10.92 -3.77
CA ASN A 83 2.53 12.34 -4.00
C ASN A 83 1.26 12.74 -4.75
N PHE A 84 0.59 13.77 -4.26
CA PHE A 84 -0.59 14.33 -4.91
C PHE A 84 -0.69 15.84 -4.69
N THR A 85 -1.65 16.46 -5.34
CA THR A 85 -1.90 17.90 -5.26
C THR A 85 -3.35 18.14 -4.90
N ALA A 86 -3.58 18.89 -3.83
CA ALA A 86 -4.88 19.38 -3.42
C ALA A 86 -5.08 20.81 -3.94
N VAL A 87 -6.27 21.07 -4.49
CA VAL A 87 -6.75 22.42 -4.83
C VAL A 87 -7.86 22.76 -3.86
N LEU A 88 -7.65 23.83 -3.09
CA LEU A 88 -8.61 24.37 -2.14
C LEU A 88 -9.36 25.52 -2.82
N TYR A 89 -10.69 25.50 -2.77
CA TYR A 89 -11.51 26.49 -3.46
C TYR A 89 -12.88 26.67 -2.79
N PRO A 90 -13.57 27.80 -3.05
CA PRO A 90 -14.95 28.00 -2.63
C PRO A 90 -15.93 26.88 -3.03
N SER A 91 -16.73 26.37 -2.10
CA SER A 91 -17.66 25.26 -2.35
C SER A 91 -18.72 25.53 -3.43
N ASP A 92 -19.03 26.80 -3.74
CA ASP A 92 -19.91 27.19 -4.85
C ASP A 92 -19.32 26.83 -6.23
N LEU A 93 -17.99 26.73 -6.35
CA LEU A 93 -17.29 26.33 -7.56
C LEU A 93 -17.18 24.80 -7.75
N LEU A 94 -17.74 23.98 -6.86
CA LEU A 94 -17.66 22.52 -6.90
C LEU A 94 -18.07 21.93 -8.27
N LYS A 95 -19.12 22.48 -8.89
CA LYS A 95 -19.58 22.02 -10.21
C LYS A 95 -18.53 22.23 -11.29
N ALA A 96 -17.83 23.36 -11.27
CA ALA A 96 -16.77 23.67 -12.22
C ALA A 96 -15.53 22.80 -11.98
N ALA A 97 -15.16 22.57 -10.71
CA ALA A 97 -14.04 21.70 -10.36
C ALA A 97 -14.30 20.25 -10.80
N MET A 98 -15.51 19.73 -10.57
CA MET A 98 -15.92 18.40 -11.04
C MET A 98 -15.96 18.31 -12.57
N ALA A 99 -16.44 19.35 -13.26
CA ALA A 99 -16.42 19.40 -14.72
C ALA A 99 -14.98 19.32 -15.25
N PHE A 100 -14.06 20.12 -14.70
CA PHE A 100 -12.64 20.06 -15.05
C PHE A 100 -12.07 18.64 -14.86
N TRP A 101 -12.34 18.02 -13.71
CA TRP A 101 -11.86 16.66 -13.45
C TRP A 101 -12.41 15.67 -14.48
N ARG A 102 -13.73 15.65 -14.69
CA ARG A 102 -14.36 14.75 -15.66
C ARG A 102 -13.81 14.95 -17.07
N ASP A 103 -13.68 16.20 -17.50
CA ASP A 103 -13.35 16.53 -18.89
C ASP A 103 -11.85 16.31 -19.18
N THR A 104 -10.97 16.45 -18.17
CA THR A 104 -9.51 16.25 -18.31
C THR A 104 -9.03 14.86 -17.90
N GLY A 105 -9.83 14.11 -17.14
CA GLY A 105 -9.44 12.81 -16.56
C GLY A 105 -8.26 12.88 -15.57
N SER A 106 -7.89 14.08 -15.09
CA SER A 106 -6.60 14.31 -14.42
C SER A 106 -6.62 14.24 -12.89
N GLY A 107 -7.78 14.09 -12.26
CA GLY A 107 -7.86 13.90 -10.81
C GLY A 107 -7.58 12.45 -10.37
N LEU A 108 -7.50 12.21 -9.06
CA LEU A 108 -7.06 10.91 -8.51
C LEU A 108 -8.05 9.77 -8.75
N SER A 109 -7.59 8.60 -9.19
CA SER A 109 -8.45 7.42 -9.15
C SER A 109 -8.77 7.00 -7.71
N THR A 110 -9.89 6.30 -7.49
CA THR A 110 -10.27 5.77 -6.16
C THR A 110 -9.15 4.96 -5.52
N ARG A 111 -8.51 4.05 -6.29
CA ARG A 111 -7.39 3.23 -5.83
C ARG A 111 -6.17 4.06 -5.44
N HIS A 112 -5.90 5.14 -6.19
CA HIS A 112 -4.80 6.04 -5.88
C HIS A 112 -5.09 6.84 -4.61
N ALA A 113 -6.33 7.27 -4.40
CA ALA A 113 -6.72 7.96 -3.18
C ALA A 113 -6.62 7.08 -1.92
N GLU A 114 -6.96 5.79 -2.02
CA GLU A 114 -6.72 4.81 -0.94
C GLU A 114 -5.24 4.73 -0.56
N PHE A 115 -4.36 4.59 -1.56
CA PHE A 115 -2.92 4.59 -1.32
C PHE A 115 -2.42 5.90 -0.70
N CYS A 116 -2.88 7.05 -1.21
CA CYS A 116 -2.53 8.35 -0.66
C CYS A 116 -3.02 8.52 0.78
N LEU A 117 -4.16 7.92 1.17
CA LEU A 117 -4.68 7.93 2.53
C LEU A 117 -3.80 7.13 3.49
N GLU A 118 -3.33 5.95 3.07
CA GLU A 118 -2.43 5.10 3.88
C GLU A 118 -1.10 5.81 4.16
N GLU A 119 -0.55 6.50 3.16
CA GLU A 119 0.74 7.20 3.27
C GLU A 119 0.62 8.65 3.75
N PHE A 120 -0.60 9.19 3.92
CA PHE A 120 -0.86 10.62 4.13
C PHE A 120 -0.08 11.22 5.32
N ASP A 121 0.02 10.46 6.42
CA ASP A 121 0.70 10.88 7.64
C ASP A 121 2.22 11.08 7.45
N TYR A 122 2.81 10.52 6.39
CA TYR A 122 4.23 10.60 6.06
C TYR A 122 4.56 11.70 5.02
N LEU A 123 3.56 12.43 4.53
CA LEU A 123 3.73 13.47 3.52
C LEU A 123 3.89 14.84 4.18
N ASP A 124 4.87 15.61 3.69
CA ASP A 124 4.93 17.05 3.92
C ASP A 124 3.92 17.73 3.01
N SER A 125 3.30 18.81 3.48
CA SER A 125 2.57 19.73 2.61
C SER A 125 3.42 20.92 2.24
N ASP A 126 3.46 21.23 0.95
CA ASP A 126 4.17 22.36 0.35
C ASP A 126 3.17 23.25 -0.40
N SER A 127 3.29 24.56 -0.21
CA SER A 127 2.37 25.55 -0.77
C SER A 127 3.04 26.93 -0.85
N SER A 128 2.54 27.81 -1.71
CA SER A 128 2.92 29.23 -1.70
C SER A 128 2.55 29.90 -0.37
N THR A 129 1.48 29.44 0.28
CA THR A 129 0.97 30.03 1.52
C THR A 129 1.57 29.32 2.73
N PRO A 130 2.35 30.00 3.59
CA PRO A 130 3.05 29.38 4.72
C PRO A 130 2.12 28.66 5.70
N ALA A 131 0.88 29.12 5.85
CA ALA A 131 -0.13 28.49 6.72
C ALA A 131 -0.48 27.06 6.30
N TYR A 132 -0.27 26.71 5.02
CA TYR A 132 -0.54 25.37 4.49
C TYR A 132 0.71 24.52 4.32
N ARG A 133 1.87 25.00 4.81
CA ARG A 133 3.08 24.20 4.91
C ARG A 133 3.08 23.47 6.25
N THR A 134 2.92 22.15 6.20
CA THR A 134 2.89 21.31 7.38
C THR A 134 3.92 20.19 7.20
N PRO A 135 4.74 19.88 8.21
CA PRO A 135 5.61 18.72 8.14
C PRO A 135 4.77 17.44 8.14
N ALA A 136 5.31 16.31 7.76
CA ALA A 136 4.66 15.02 7.97
C ALA A 136 4.31 14.81 9.45
N SER A 137 3.12 14.27 9.73
CA SER A 137 2.67 13.94 11.09
C SER A 137 3.50 12.81 11.69
N ARG A 138 4.04 11.93 10.84
CA ARG A 138 4.94 10.84 11.17
C ARG A 138 6.19 10.95 10.30
N LYS A 139 7.36 10.72 10.89
CA LYS A 139 8.60 10.60 10.14
C LYS A 139 9.00 9.13 10.06
N ARG A 140 9.42 8.66 8.88
CA ARG A 140 10.13 7.38 8.79
C ARG A 140 11.48 7.57 9.51
N CYS A 141 11.76 6.79 10.54
CA CYS A 141 12.91 7.00 11.42
C CYS A 141 14.23 6.70 10.69
N ARG A 142 15.22 7.62 10.77
CA ARG A 142 16.62 7.36 10.42
C ARG A 142 17.26 6.50 11.52
N GLY A 143 17.37 5.20 11.28
CA GLY A 143 18.08 4.26 12.15
C GLY A 143 18.88 3.26 11.31
N LYS A 144 20.18 3.57 11.11
CA LYS A 144 21.25 2.78 10.49
C LYS A 144 21.08 2.40 9.01
N THR A 145 22.05 2.90 8.23
CA THR A 145 22.46 2.39 6.92
C THR A 145 22.65 0.89 6.98
N LEU A 146 21.98 0.16 6.09
CA LEU A 146 22.51 -1.05 5.50
C LEU A 146 22.21 -0.99 4.00
N GLU A 147 23.19 -1.47 3.25
CA GLU A 147 23.29 -1.45 1.79
C GLU A 147 22.04 -2.03 1.13
N SER A 148 21.68 -1.46 -0.01
CA SER A 148 20.61 -1.96 -0.86
C SER A 148 21.01 -3.33 -1.43
N LEU A 149 20.45 -4.39 -0.87
CA LEU A 149 20.32 -5.71 -1.50
C LEU A 149 19.04 -6.36 -0.96
N ILE A 150 18.09 -6.67 -1.85
CA ILE A 150 16.79 -7.28 -1.54
C ILE A 150 17.04 -8.68 -0.96
N TRP A 151 16.87 -8.87 0.34
CA TRP A 151 16.70 -10.19 0.97
C TRP A 151 15.84 -10.04 2.24
N ILE A 152 14.74 -10.80 2.31
CA ILE A 152 13.64 -10.57 3.26
C ILE A 152 14.05 -10.96 4.69
N TRP A 153 13.94 -10.01 5.62
CA TRP A 153 14.09 -10.25 7.05
C TRP A 153 12.84 -10.94 7.61
N LEU A 154 12.98 -12.19 8.03
CA LEU A 154 12.03 -12.80 8.98
C LEU A 154 12.49 -12.43 10.39
N TYR A 155 11.60 -11.91 11.23
CA TYR A 155 11.87 -11.76 12.66
C TYR A 155 12.35 -13.11 13.24
N PRO A 156 13.37 -13.15 14.11
CA PRO A 156 13.87 -14.40 14.70
C PRO A 156 12.76 -15.27 15.31
N GLU A 157 11.74 -14.63 15.88
CA GLU A 157 10.57 -15.27 16.47
C GLU A 157 9.65 -15.91 15.42
N ILE A 158 9.57 -15.34 14.22
CA ILE A 158 8.84 -15.91 13.07
C ILE A 158 9.58 -17.13 12.55
N VAL A 159 10.91 -17.05 12.39
CA VAL A 159 11.75 -18.18 11.96
C VAL A 159 11.56 -19.38 12.88
N ASP A 160 11.58 -19.17 14.20
CA ASP A 160 11.40 -20.24 15.17
C ASP A 160 9.98 -20.82 15.16
N VAL A 161 8.96 -20.08 14.72
CA VAL A 161 7.59 -20.58 14.56
C VAL A 161 7.45 -21.37 13.26
N VAL A 162 7.98 -20.85 12.14
CA VAL A 162 7.95 -21.52 10.85
C VAL A 162 8.72 -22.85 10.90
N ARG A 163 9.89 -22.89 11.57
CA ARG A 163 10.68 -24.13 11.75
C ARG A 163 9.98 -25.22 12.57
N ARG A 164 8.94 -24.88 13.34
CA ARG A 164 8.21 -25.83 14.20
C ARG A 164 6.99 -26.46 13.52
N GLY A 165 6.61 -26.01 12.33
CA GLY A 165 5.50 -26.60 11.57
C GLY A 165 5.91 -27.86 10.78
N THR A 166 4.92 -28.61 10.32
CA THR A 166 5.07 -29.83 9.53
C THR A 166 5.10 -29.52 8.03
N TRP A 167 6.29 -29.27 7.49
CA TRP A 167 6.50 -28.91 6.08
C TRP A 167 7.58 -29.77 5.42
N ALA A 168 7.55 -29.84 4.08
CA ALA A 168 8.53 -30.60 3.30
C ALA A 168 9.93 -30.03 3.40
N GLU A 169 10.05 -28.70 3.28
CA GLU A 169 11.31 -27.99 3.40
C GLU A 169 11.06 -26.54 3.83
N CYS A 170 11.79 -26.05 4.83
CA CYS A 170 11.71 -24.69 5.34
C CYS A 170 13.06 -24.00 5.21
N LEU A 171 13.16 -23.08 4.24
CA LEU A 171 14.34 -22.23 4.07
C LEU A 171 14.13 -20.93 4.86
N SER A 172 14.81 -20.82 5.99
CA SER A 172 14.75 -19.64 6.86
C SER A 172 16.16 -19.26 7.32
N TYR A 173 16.62 -18.08 6.90
CA TYR A 173 18.00 -17.68 7.12
C TYR A 173 18.16 -16.82 8.38
N LYS A 174 19.17 -17.16 9.20
CA LYS A 174 19.49 -16.52 10.47
C LYS A 174 21.00 -16.30 10.50
N TYR A 175 21.45 -15.18 9.91
CA TYR A 175 22.84 -14.72 9.76
C TYR A 175 23.73 -15.62 8.88
N GLY A 176 24.44 -15.05 7.90
CA GLY A 176 25.46 -15.79 7.11
C GLY A 176 26.29 -14.92 6.15
N THR A 177 27.39 -15.50 5.65
CA THR A 177 28.56 -14.83 5.04
C THR A 177 28.49 -14.68 3.52
N GLU A 178 29.44 -13.96 2.89
CA GLU A 178 29.46 -13.65 1.44
C GLU A 178 29.47 -14.88 0.52
N GLU A 179 30.16 -15.98 0.85
CA GLU A 179 30.09 -17.20 0.02
C GLU A 179 28.74 -17.93 0.11
N GLU A 180 27.97 -17.72 1.18
CA GLU A 180 26.62 -18.29 1.34
C GLU A 180 25.57 -17.42 0.61
N LEU A 181 25.87 -16.14 0.37
CA LEU A 181 25.06 -15.20 -0.41
C LEU A 181 25.05 -15.55 -1.91
N ASP A 182 26.15 -16.08 -2.45
CA ASP A 182 26.22 -16.53 -3.86
C ASP A 182 25.40 -17.82 -4.10
N LEU A 183 25.33 -18.71 -3.10
CA LEU A 183 24.42 -19.87 -3.11
C LEU A 183 22.95 -19.44 -2.92
N LEU A 184 22.71 -18.32 -2.25
CA LEU A 184 21.40 -17.72 -2.00
C LEU A 184 20.79 -17.10 -3.26
N GLU A 185 21.60 -16.48 -4.13
CA GLU A 185 21.18 -15.85 -5.39
C GLU A 185 20.51 -16.87 -6.35
N ALA A 186 20.88 -18.15 -6.21
CA ALA A 186 20.28 -19.25 -6.96
C ALA A 186 18.92 -19.74 -6.40
N LEU A 187 18.55 -19.43 -5.15
CA LEU A 187 17.42 -20.02 -4.44
C LEU A 187 16.56 -18.98 -3.67
N LEU A 188 15.89 -18.10 -4.42
CA LEU A 188 14.62 -17.39 -4.11
C LEU A 188 14.06 -17.56 -2.67
N GLN A 189 14.33 -16.65 -1.71
CA GLN A 189 13.92 -16.88 -0.30
C GLN A 189 13.11 -15.77 0.37
N SER A 190 11.78 -15.98 0.36
CA SER A 190 10.91 -15.99 1.56
C SER A 190 9.61 -16.75 1.23
N SER A 191 9.72 -18.06 1.02
CA SER A 191 8.62 -18.89 0.55
C SER A 191 8.46 -20.15 1.39
N ILE A 192 7.22 -20.60 1.56
CA ILE A 192 6.85 -21.83 2.25
C ILE A 192 6.43 -22.85 1.20
N VAL A 193 6.97 -24.06 1.29
CA VAL A 193 6.61 -25.22 0.46
C VAL A 193 5.92 -26.26 1.34
N PHE A 194 4.70 -26.61 0.97
CA PHE A 194 3.87 -27.59 1.66
C PHE A 194 4.11 -29.00 1.10
N HIS A 195 3.75 -30.04 1.85
CA HIS A 195 3.85 -31.42 1.34
C HIS A 195 2.85 -31.72 0.22
N ASP A 196 1.64 -31.14 0.30
CA ASP A 196 0.55 -31.40 -0.64
C ASP A 196 -0.14 -30.09 -1.07
N PRO A 197 -0.58 -29.97 -2.34
CA PRO A 197 -1.23 -28.76 -2.85
C PRO A 197 -2.51 -28.36 -2.10
N ARG A 198 -3.29 -29.32 -1.57
CA ARG A 198 -4.54 -29.00 -0.84
C ARG A 198 -4.25 -28.34 0.51
N THR A 199 -3.15 -28.74 1.14
CA THR A 199 -2.63 -28.14 2.37
C THR A 199 -2.20 -26.69 2.13
N ALA A 200 -1.47 -26.45 1.03
CA ALA A 200 -1.04 -25.11 0.63
C ALA A 200 -2.23 -24.17 0.35
N GLU A 201 -3.25 -24.69 -0.35
CA GLU A 201 -4.48 -23.96 -0.65
C GLU A 201 -5.24 -23.61 0.64
N HIS A 202 -5.42 -24.59 1.53
CA HIS A 202 -6.10 -24.37 2.81
C HIS A 202 -5.37 -23.33 3.67
N PHE A 203 -4.05 -23.49 3.85
CA PHE A 203 -3.23 -22.49 4.54
C PHE A 203 -3.38 -21.11 3.91
N TYR A 204 -3.26 -20.99 2.59
CA TYR A 204 -3.36 -19.71 1.90
C TYR A 204 -4.73 -19.04 2.12
N ASN A 205 -5.81 -19.82 2.12
CA ASN A 205 -7.17 -19.31 2.33
C ASN A 205 -7.42 -18.84 3.77
N VAL A 206 -6.87 -19.53 4.77
CA VAL A 206 -7.04 -19.17 6.19
C VAL A 206 -5.99 -18.17 6.69
N PHE A 207 -4.88 -17.99 5.97
CA PHE A 207 -3.82 -17.06 6.34
C PHE A 207 -4.29 -15.61 6.16
N ASN A 208 -4.73 -14.99 7.26
CA ASN A 208 -5.40 -13.69 7.23
C ASN A 208 -4.41 -12.52 7.10
N VAL A 209 -3.84 -12.37 5.91
CA VAL A 209 -2.98 -11.27 5.48
C VAL A 209 -3.40 -10.79 4.09
N CYS A 210 -2.88 -9.65 3.64
CA CYS A 210 -3.16 -9.15 2.30
C CYS A 210 -2.72 -10.16 1.22
N LYS A 211 -3.47 -10.23 0.13
CA LYS A 211 -3.20 -11.16 -0.98
C LYS A 211 -2.73 -10.37 -2.19
N GLY A 212 -1.54 -10.67 -2.71
CA GLY A 212 -1.03 -9.90 -3.85
C GLY A 212 0.37 -10.30 -4.30
N SER A 213 0.67 -10.00 -5.56
CA SER A 213 1.92 -10.35 -6.24
C SER A 213 3.09 -9.41 -5.98
N SER A 214 2.83 -8.28 -5.31
CA SER A 214 3.86 -7.33 -4.91
C SER A 214 4.71 -7.89 -3.74
N PHE A 215 5.67 -7.09 -3.28
CA PHE A 215 6.53 -7.36 -2.12
C PHE A 215 7.06 -6.03 -1.56
N GLY A 216 7.57 -6.03 -0.33
CA GLY A 216 8.16 -4.83 0.30
C GLY A 216 7.16 -3.77 0.74
N THR A 217 5.90 -4.15 0.99
CA THR A 217 4.82 -3.27 1.46
C THR A 217 4.85 -3.08 2.96
N ASN A 218 4.20 -2.02 3.46
CA ASN A 218 4.03 -1.78 4.90
C ASN A 218 3.15 -2.83 5.60
N PHE A 219 2.37 -3.60 4.84
CA PHE A 219 1.57 -4.73 5.29
C PHE A 219 2.07 -6.04 4.69
N THR A 220 1.80 -7.15 5.36
CA THR A 220 2.22 -8.49 4.98
C THR A 220 1.39 -8.99 3.81
N LEU A 221 2.07 -9.46 2.76
CA LEU A 221 1.47 -10.03 1.56
C LEU A 221 1.74 -11.54 1.46
N ALA A 222 0.74 -12.29 1.01
CA ALA A 222 0.88 -13.68 0.60
C ALA A 222 0.45 -13.87 -0.86
N ILE A 223 1.14 -14.75 -1.59
CA ILE A 223 0.79 -15.13 -2.96
C ILE A 223 1.11 -16.61 -3.24
N PRO A 224 0.23 -17.35 -3.94
CA PRO A 224 0.57 -18.63 -4.57
C PRO A 224 1.50 -18.33 -5.77
N TYR A 225 2.80 -18.34 -5.53
CA TYR A 225 3.77 -17.66 -6.40
C TYR A 225 3.86 -18.27 -7.80
N VAL A 226 3.89 -19.60 -7.92
CA VAL A 226 3.93 -20.24 -9.24
C VAL A 226 2.61 -20.06 -9.98
N GLN A 227 1.48 -20.16 -9.27
CA GLN A 227 0.16 -20.10 -9.89
C GLN A 227 -0.17 -18.68 -10.37
N LEU A 228 0.21 -17.63 -9.64
CA LEU A 228 -0.18 -16.26 -9.97
C LEU A 228 0.95 -15.42 -10.58
N ALA A 229 2.20 -15.54 -10.12
CA ALA A 229 3.31 -14.76 -10.67
C ALA A 229 3.97 -15.43 -11.87
N ASN A 230 3.85 -16.76 -11.99
CA ASN A 230 4.42 -17.54 -13.10
C ASN A 230 3.34 -18.31 -13.89
N TYR A 231 2.13 -17.75 -13.98
CA TYR A 231 0.96 -18.41 -14.60
C TYR A 231 1.26 -19.01 -15.99
N TRP A 232 1.97 -18.28 -16.85
CA TRP A 232 2.32 -18.72 -18.21
C TRP A 232 3.56 -19.61 -18.30
N ASN A 233 4.35 -19.71 -17.22
CA ASN A 233 5.67 -20.33 -17.20
C ASN A 233 5.80 -21.44 -16.14
N GLN A 234 4.68 -22.03 -15.69
CA GLN A 234 4.67 -22.99 -14.58
C GLN A 234 5.60 -24.20 -14.81
N ASP A 235 5.63 -24.74 -16.03
CA ASP A 235 6.47 -25.90 -16.37
C ASP A 235 7.95 -25.56 -16.51
N LYS A 236 8.26 -24.28 -16.73
CA LYS A 236 9.64 -23.79 -16.77
C LYS A 236 10.20 -23.65 -15.36
N VAL A 237 9.43 -23.07 -14.43
CA VAL A 237 9.89 -22.88 -13.05
C VAL A 237 9.98 -24.18 -12.26
N ALA A 238 9.15 -25.18 -12.58
CA ALA A 238 9.26 -26.51 -11.98
C ALA A 238 10.61 -27.19 -12.26
N LYS A 239 11.20 -26.96 -13.45
CA LYS A 239 12.54 -27.49 -13.80
C LYS A 239 13.67 -26.89 -12.98
N HIS A 240 13.42 -25.73 -12.37
CA HIS A 240 14.36 -25.05 -11.47
C HIS A 240 14.05 -25.34 -10.00
N GLY A 241 13.27 -26.39 -9.69
CA GLY A 241 13.00 -26.82 -8.33
C GLY A 241 11.93 -26.00 -7.60
N VAL A 242 11.19 -25.13 -8.29
CA VAL A 242 10.13 -24.31 -7.66
C VAL A 242 8.78 -25.04 -7.73
N PRO A 243 8.22 -25.54 -6.61
CA PRO A 243 7.00 -26.33 -6.61
C PRO A 243 5.76 -25.50 -6.96
N ARG A 244 4.79 -26.09 -7.69
CA ARG A 244 3.56 -25.38 -8.11
C ARG A 244 2.72 -24.82 -6.95
N HIS A 245 2.81 -25.42 -5.77
CA HIS A 245 2.02 -25.08 -4.59
C HIS A 245 2.81 -24.22 -3.58
N ILE A 246 3.91 -23.60 -4.01
CA ILE A 246 4.69 -22.69 -3.16
C ILE A 246 3.91 -21.40 -2.84
N VAL A 247 3.88 -21.03 -1.56
CA VAL A 247 3.28 -19.78 -1.09
C VAL A 247 4.42 -18.84 -0.70
N ARG A 248 4.51 -17.69 -1.36
CA ARG A 248 5.48 -16.64 -1.02
C ARG A 248 4.84 -15.66 -0.05
N ILE A 249 5.59 -15.30 0.99
CA ILE A 249 5.16 -14.33 2.00
C ILE A 249 6.17 -13.17 2.02
N SER A 250 5.67 -11.96 1.83
CA SER A 250 6.44 -10.73 2.02
C SER A 250 5.95 -10.10 3.32
N VAL A 251 6.76 -10.19 4.37
CA VAL A 251 6.43 -9.63 5.69
C VAL A 251 6.48 -8.10 5.62
N GLY A 252 5.45 -7.45 6.15
CA GLY A 252 5.36 -6.00 6.24
C GLY A 252 5.93 -5.43 7.53
N LEU A 253 5.51 -4.21 7.87
CA LEU A 253 5.96 -3.47 9.06
C LEU A 253 4.95 -3.56 10.22
N GLU A 254 4.00 -4.50 10.18
CA GLU A 254 3.06 -4.69 11.29
C GLU A 254 3.76 -5.18 12.56
N ASP A 255 3.06 -5.13 13.70
CA ASP A 255 3.57 -5.67 14.96
C ASP A 255 3.93 -7.15 14.79
N SER A 256 5.19 -7.49 15.07
CA SER A 256 5.71 -8.84 14.87
C SER A 256 4.90 -9.89 15.66
N ARG A 257 4.34 -9.56 16.82
CA ARG A 257 3.48 -10.45 17.60
C ARG A 257 2.17 -10.74 16.86
N GLN A 258 1.57 -9.73 16.22
CA GLN A 258 0.35 -9.91 15.44
C GLN A 258 0.60 -10.78 14.20
N ILE A 259 1.73 -10.59 13.52
CA ILE A 259 2.12 -11.42 12.39
C ILE A 259 2.38 -12.85 12.85
N VAL A 260 3.14 -13.04 13.95
CA VAL A 260 3.37 -14.35 14.57
C VAL A 260 2.05 -15.04 14.91
N GLU A 261 1.11 -14.34 15.55
CA GLU A 261 -0.20 -14.89 15.92
C GLU A 261 -1.04 -15.25 14.69
N THR A 262 -0.96 -14.47 13.63
CA THR A 262 -1.66 -14.72 12.36
C THR A 262 -1.10 -15.95 11.66
N VAL A 263 0.23 -16.09 11.61
CA VAL A 263 0.88 -17.31 11.12
C VAL A 263 0.45 -18.50 11.99
N LYS A 264 0.60 -18.42 13.32
CA LYS A 264 0.22 -19.51 14.25
C LYS A 264 -1.23 -19.95 14.09
N ARG A 265 -2.17 -19.02 13.91
CA ARG A 265 -3.59 -19.34 13.67
C ARG A 265 -3.78 -20.10 12.36
N ALA A 266 -3.09 -19.68 11.30
CA ALA A 266 -3.14 -20.36 10.02
C ALA A 266 -2.53 -21.77 10.08
N LEU A 267 -1.40 -21.94 10.78
CA LEU A 267 -0.76 -23.24 11.03
C LEU A 267 -1.67 -24.18 11.81
N LYS A 268 -2.23 -23.71 12.91
CA LYS A 268 -3.13 -24.53 13.72
C LYS A 268 -4.34 -25.02 12.92
N SER A 269 -4.91 -24.14 12.08
CA SER A 269 -6.02 -24.49 11.19
C SER A 269 -5.61 -25.49 10.10
N GLU A 270 -4.33 -25.51 9.72
CA GLU A 270 -3.76 -26.44 8.76
C GLU A 270 -3.45 -27.80 9.41
N ASP A 271 -2.86 -27.85 10.60
CA ASP A 271 -2.70 -29.07 11.40
C ASP A 271 -4.05 -29.78 11.59
N GLU A 272 -5.10 -29.03 11.95
CA GLU A 272 -6.46 -29.54 12.10
C GLU A 272 -7.06 -30.06 10.78
N PHE A 273 -6.60 -29.55 9.64
CA PHE A 273 -7.03 -29.98 8.30
C PHE A 273 -6.31 -31.25 7.87
N GLU A 274 -4.99 -31.36 8.07
CA GLU A 274 -4.23 -32.58 7.79
C GLU A 274 -4.69 -33.74 8.68
N MET A 275 -4.95 -33.52 9.97
CA MET A 275 -5.51 -34.56 10.85
C MET A 275 -6.85 -35.12 10.33
N LYS A 276 -7.70 -34.27 9.73
CA LYS A 276 -8.99 -34.68 9.15
C LYS A 276 -8.84 -35.38 7.80
N LYS A 277 -7.76 -35.13 7.08
CA LYS A 277 -7.41 -35.76 5.80
C LYS A 277 -6.91 -37.18 6.00
N ASP A 278 -6.23 -37.46 7.10
CA ASP A 278 -5.77 -38.81 7.47
C ASP A 278 -6.90 -39.72 8.01
N LEU A 279 -8.06 -39.13 8.35
CA LEU A 279 -9.24 -39.81 8.90
C LEU A 279 -10.27 -40.21 7.81
N ASN A 280 -10.08 -39.82 6.55
CA ASN A 280 -10.98 -40.06 5.41
C ASN A 280 -10.26 -40.74 4.25
#